data_AF-A0A099ZH06-F1
#
_entry.id   AF-A0A099ZH06-F1
#
_cell.length_a   1.000
_cell.length_b   1.000
_cell.length_c   1.000
_cell.angle_alpha   90.00
_cell.angle_beta   90.00
_cell.angle_gamma   90.00
#
_symmetry.space_group_name_H-M   'P 1'
#
loop_
_entity.id
_entity.type
_entity.pdbx_description
1 polymer ?
#
loop_
_entity_poly.entity_id
_entity_poly.type
_entity_poly.pdbx_seq_one_letter_code
_entity_poly.pdbx_strand_id
1 'polypeptide(L)' 'KFHGNLRKNFLTVRVTEHWNKLPREVVESPSLEIFKTRLDAVL' A
#
# COMPACT_ATOMS: atom_id res chain seq x y z
N LYS A 1 5.08 21.77 -17.86
CA LYS A 1 5.28 20.30 -17.89
C LYS A 1 5.33 19.84 -16.44
N PHE A 2 4.18 19.44 -15.89
CA PHE A 2 3.95 19.33 -14.45
C PHE A 2 4.79 18.23 -13.78
N HIS A 3 5.25 18.49 -12.55
CA HIS A 3 6.03 17.63 -11.64
C HIS A 3 5.33 16.30 -11.21
N GLY A 4 4.51 15.71 -12.07
CA GLY A 4 3.77 14.49 -11.76
C GLY A 4 4.70 13.29 -11.47
N ASN A 5 5.79 13.16 -12.23
CA ASN A 5 6.73 12.05 -12.05
C ASN A 5 7.50 12.13 -10.72
N LEU A 6 7.85 13.33 -10.25
CA LEU A 6 8.53 13.50 -8.95
C LEU A 6 7.59 13.13 -7.79
N ARG A 7 6.32 13.57 -7.85
CA ARG A 7 5.31 13.19 -6.84
C ARG A 7 5.00 11.69 -6.86
N LYS A 8 4.91 11.07 -8.04
CA LYS A 8 4.68 9.62 -8.15
C LYS A 8 5.81 8.84 -7.47
N ASN A 9 7.07 9.12 -7.80
CA ASN A 9 8.21 8.43 -7.19
C ASN A 9 8.31 8.69 -5.68
N PHE A 10 8.08 9.93 -5.25
CA PHE A 10 8.10 10.29 -3.84
C PHE A 10 6.98 9.61 -3.03
N LEU A 11 5.77 9.53 -3.59
CA LEU A 11 4.67 8.81 -2.98
C LEU A 11 4.97 7.33 -2.91
N THR A 12 5.47 6.71 -3.98
CA THR A 12 5.87 5.29 -3.97
C THR A 12 6.92 5.00 -2.91
N VAL A 13 7.98 5.81 -2.81
CA VAL A 13 9.04 5.61 -1.81
C VAL A 13 8.50 5.76 -0.38
N ARG A 14 7.71 6.81 -0.10
CA ARG A 14 7.13 7.02 1.23
C ARG A 14 6.13 5.97 1.64
N VAL A 15 5.31 5.53 0.69
CA VAL A 15 4.32 4.47 0.91
C VAL A 15 5.06 3.19 1.24
N THR A 16 6.05 2.78 0.43
CA THR A 16 6.85 1.57 0.70
C THR A 16 7.59 1.62 2.04
N GLU A 17 8.25 2.74 2.37
CA GLU A 17 8.89 2.91 3.68
C GLU A 17 7.89 2.83 4.84
N HIS A 18 6.69 3.38 4.67
CA HIS A 18 5.64 3.32 5.69
C HIS A 18 5.12 1.89 5.86
N TRP A 19 4.83 1.17 4.78
CA TRP A 19 4.42 -0.23 4.81
C TRP A 19 5.46 -1.14 5.46
N ASN A 20 6.76 -0.92 5.19
CA ASN A 20 7.85 -1.67 5.83
C ASN A 20 7.98 -1.39 7.34
N LYS A 21 7.44 -0.26 7.81
CA LYS A 21 7.44 0.14 9.23
C LYS A 21 6.13 -0.20 9.94
N LEU A 22 5.12 -0.69 9.24
CA LEU A 22 3.86 -1.11 9.87
C LEU A 22 4.09 -2.41 10.65
N PRO A 23 3.60 -2.49 11.89
CA PRO A 23 3.68 -3.72 12.67
C PRO A 23 2.90 -4.83 11.94
N ARG A 24 3.45 -6.04 11.94
CA ARG A 24 2.85 -7.22 11.30
C ARG A 24 1.38 -7.43 11.68
N GLU A 25 0.99 -7.06 12.89
CA GLU A 25 -0.39 -7.13 13.36
C GLU A 25 -1.38 -6.27 12.54
N VAL A 26 -0.95 -5.11 12.03
CA VAL A 26 -1.76 -4.29 11.11
C VAL A 26 -1.84 -4.96 9.74
N VAL A 27 -0.75 -5.62 9.33
CA VAL A 27 -0.67 -6.39 8.07
C VAL A 27 -1.47 -7.70 8.13
N GLU A 28 -1.65 -8.30 9.31
CA GLU A 28 -2.39 -9.54 9.53
C GLU A 28 -3.77 -9.28 10.16
N SER A 29 -4.24 -8.04 10.09
CA SER A 29 -5.56 -7.69 10.59
C SER A 29 -6.66 -8.33 9.74
N PRO A 30 -7.79 -8.74 10.36
CA PRO A 30 -8.92 -9.32 9.63
C PRO A 30 -9.46 -8.42 8.50
N SER A 31 -9.28 -7.10 8.61
CA SER A 31 -9.65 -6.15 7.56
C SER A 31 -8.76 -6.26 6.32
N LEU A 32 -7.47 -6.56 6.46
CA LEU A 32 -6.58 -6.77 5.32
C LEU A 32 -6.84 -8.11 4.63
N GLU A 33 -7.13 -9.16 5.38
CA GLU A 33 -7.56 -10.46 4.83
C GLU A 33 -8.80 -10.28 3.94
N ILE A 34 -9.83 -9.59 4.46
CA ILE A 34 -11.04 -9.27 3.70
C ILE A 34 -10.72 -8.41 2.47
N PHE A 35 -9.82 -7.44 2.61
CA PHE A 35 -9.40 -6.60 1.48
C PHE A 35 -8.67 -7.42 0.40
N LYS A 36 -7.79 -8.36 0.78
CA LYS A 36 -7.11 -9.28 -0.14
C LYS A 36 -8.11 -10.20 -0.83
N THR A 37 -9.06 -10.82 -0.12
CA THR A 37 -10.10 -11.67 -0.72
C THR A 37 -10.93 -10.89 -1.74
N ARG A 38 -11.25 -9.62 -1.45
CA ARG A 38 -11.98 -8.76 -2.40
C ARG A 38 -11.16 -8.38 -3.62
N LEU A 39 -9.84 -8.20 -3.48
CA LEU A 39 -8.96 -7.96 -4.62
C LEU A 39 -8.77 -9.21 -5.48
N ASP A 40 -8.61 -10.37 -4.84
CA ASP A 40 -8.45 -11.67 -5.51
C ASP A 40 -9.72 -12.03 -6.31
N ALA A 41 -10.90 -11.70 -5.80
CA ALA A 41 -12.17 -11.88 -6.52
C ALA A 41 -12.38 -10.91 -7.71
N VAL A 42 -11.59 -9.85 -7.82
CA VAL A 42 -11.70 -8.84 -8.89
C VAL A 42 -10.72 -9.12 -10.05
N LEU A 43 -9.69 -9.92 -9.80
CA LEU A 43 -8.72 -10.37 -10.80
C LEU A 43 -9.22 -11.62 -11.54
#